data_AF-A0AAP0SA50-F1
#
_entry.id   AF-A0AAP0SA50-F1
#
_cell.length_a   1.000
_cell.length_b   1.000
_cell.length_c   1.000
_cell.angle_alpha   90.00
_cell.angle_beta   90.00
_cell.angle_gamma   90.00
#
_symmetry.space_group_name_H-M   'P 1'
#
loop_
_entity.id
_entity.type
_entity.pdbx_description
1 polymer ?
#
loop_
_entity_poly.entity_id
_entity_poly.type
_entity_poly.pdbx_seq_one_letter_code
_entity_poly.pdbx_strand_id
1 'polypeptide(L)'
;MEGLRLQLESYQCTNRPMLGSFSACSNVTGIYSDTRALARLLHQYGGFACFDFAASAPYVEIDMRSGAVDGYDAVFLSPHKFLGGPGSPGILLMSKALYLLASSPPSTCGGGTVDFVNGFNKEDTLYLDDIEERENAGTPPIIQKARAALAFWVKEYIGYEVIEKQEQNFIEKALERLLPNENIWVLGNTSAKRQAILSFLIYSTTNSASTGLEKECNIDGQKGGLYMWGETGNQRDKPLHGPFVAKLFNDLFGIQARGGCACAGPYGHSLLHVNEARSLAYRSAIQKGYAGVKPGWTRISFPYYMSNEEFEFILAALEFIAIYGQRFLPLYHFNWKRGDWTLRKKAFNETLKRKDNNFNFHNSTLASAMKELNLDCHTPKENNNADAAKDDGIITKYASYLETAKCIASLLPKFPPQRRVPEDIDINLLYCRV
;
A
#
# COMPACT_ATOMS: atom_id res chain seq x y z
N MET A 1 23.20 -7.28 -0.18
CA MET A 1 24.29 -8.00 -0.89
C MET A 1 25.08 -8.88 0.06
N GLU A 2 25.75 -8.33 1.06
CA GLU A 2 26.59 -9.12 1.98
C GLU A 2 25.87 -10.28 2.68
N GLY A 3 24.66 -10.04 3.21
CA GLY A 3 23.86 -11.10 3.80
C GLY A 3 23.51 -12.24 2.83
N LEU A 4 23.35 -11.96 1.53
CA LEU A 4 23.13 -13.00 0.52
C LEU A 4 24.42 -13.79 0.25
N ARG A 5 25.56 -13.11 0.15
CA ARG A 5 26.88 -13.74 -0.06
C ARG A 5 27.17 -14.77 1.03
N LEU A 6 26.99 -14.40 2.30
CA LEU A 6 27.21 -15.29 3.44
C LEU A 6 26.30 -16.53 3.40
N GLN A 7 25.04 -16.36 2.97
CA GLN A 7 24.14 -17.50 2.80
C GLN A 7 24.61 -18.41 1.66
N LEU A 8 24.96 -17.87 0.50
CA LEU A 8 25.43 -18.66 -0.64
C LEU A 8 26.70 -19.45 -0.29
N GLU A 9 27.66 -18.84 0.41
CA GLU A 9 28.87 -19.51 0.88
C GLU A 9 28.57 -20.70 1.79
N SER A 10 27.60 -20.56 2.70
CA SER A 10 27.21 -21.65 3.60
C SER A 10 26.62 -22.87 2.86
N TYR A 11 25.99 -22.64 1.71
CA TYR A 11 25.35 -23.69 0.92
C TYR A 11 26.22 -24.22 -0.23
N GLN A 12 27.29 -23.52 -0.60
CA GLN A 12 28.19 -23.90 -1.70
C GLN A 12 28.75 -25.32 -1.54
N CYS A 13 29.12 -25.71 -0.32
CA CYS A 13 29.68 -27.04 -0.02
C CYS A 13 28.63 -28.17 0.02
N THR A 14 27.34 -27.86 -0.12
CA THR A 14 26.27 -28.88 0.01
C THR A 14 25.99 -29.64 -1.29
N ASN A 15 26.55 -29.19 -2.42
CA ASN A 15 26.29 -29.72 -3.76
C ASN A 15 24.79 -29.83 -4.11
N ARG A 16 23.97 -28.96 -3.54
CA ARG A 16 22.53 -28.86 -3.82
C ARG A 16 22.28 -27.78 -4.87
N PRO A 17 21.31 -27.96 -5.78
CA PRO A 17 20.86 -26.87 -6.65
C PRO A 17 20.44 -25.66 -5.81
N MET A 18 20.90 -24.48 -6.20
CA MET A 18 20.55 -23.23 -5.53
C MET A 18 19.65 -22.38 -6.42
N LEU A 19 18.58 -21.86 -5.84
CA LEU A 19 17.66 -20.94 -6.50
C LEU A 19 17.45 -19.73 -5.61
N GLY A 20 17.81 -18.56 -6.11
CA GLY A 20 17.51 -17.29 -5.49
C GLY A 20 16.21 -16.73 -6.06
N SER A 21 15.21 -16.48 -5.21
CA SER A 21 13.94 -15.86 -5.60
C SER A 21 13.74 -14.56 -4.85
N PHE A 22 13.72 -13.44 -5.58
CA PHE A 22 13.68 -12.10 -4.99
C PHE A 22 12.59 -11.24 -5.62
N SER A 23 12.00 -10.34 -4.83
CA SER A 23 11.14 -9.31 -5.40
C SER A 23 11.97 -8.23 -6.09
N ALA A 24 11.64 -7.91 -7.34
CA ALA A 24 12.28 -6.84 -8.09
C ALA A 24 11.95 -5.45 -7.52
N CYS A 25 10.80 -5.31 -6.88
CA CYS A 25 10.39 -4.09 -6.18
C CYS A 25 9.49 -4.42 -4.99
N SER A 26 9.78 -3.81 -3.84
CA SER A 26 8.96 -3.99 -2.64
C SER A 26 7.56 -3.44 -2.84
N ASN A 27 6.54 -4.30 -2.77
CA ASN A 27 5.13 -3.87 -2.71
C ASN A 27 4.78 -3.07 -1.44
N VAL A 28 5.68 -3.01 -0.45
CA VAL A 28 5.52 -2.24 0.79
C VAL A 28 6.15 -0.86 0.64
N THR A 29 7.45 -0.82 0.38
CA THR A 29 8.25 0.42 0.44
C THR A 29 8.47 1.07 -0.92
N GLY A 30 8.10 0.39 -2.01
CA GLY A 30 8.41 0.79 -3.38
C GLY A 30 9.89 0.64 -3.76
N ILE A 31 10.77 0.28 -2.81
CA ILE A 31 12.21 0.21 -3.05
C ILE A 31 12.52 -0.88 -4.08
N TYR A 32 13.32 -0.50 -5.08
CA TYR A 32 13.81 -1.43 -6.09
C TYR A 32 14.96 -2.28 -5.54
N SER A 33 14.94 -3.56 -5.88
CA SER A 33 16.10 -4.43 -5.72
C SER A 33 17.04 -4.22 -6.91
N ASP A 34 18.36 -4.25 -6.66
CA ASP A 34 19.34 -4.35 -7.76
C ASP A 34 19.34 -5.79 -8.30
N THR A 35 18.34 -6.08 -9.14
CA THR A 35 18.10 -7.42 -9.70
C THR A 35 19.30 -7.92 -10.49
N ARG A 36 20.01 -7.04 -11.18
CA ARG A 36 21.20 -7.39 -11.97
C ARG A 36 22.37 -7.76 -11.06
N ALA A 37 22.61 -7.01 -9.98
CA ALA A 37 23.65 -7.37 -9.01
C ALA A 37 23.32 -8.67 -8.26
N LEU A 38 22.05 -8.89 -7.93
CA LEU A 38 21.59 -10.14 -7.33
C LEU A 38 21.82 -11.33 -8.27
N ALA A 39 21.46 -11.20 -9.56
CA ALA A 39 21.69 -12.22 -10.57
C ALA A 39 23.17 -12.57 -10.71
N ARG A 40 24.04 -11.56 -10.85
CA ARG A 40 25.50 -11.77 -10.92
C ARG A 40 26.02 -12.54 -9.71
N LEU A 41 25.58 -12.17 -8.52
CA LEU A 41 26.01 -12.84 -7.30
C LEU A 41 25.51 -14.30 -7.24
N LEU A 42 24.26 -14.57 -7.63
CA LEU A 42 23.74 -15.95 -7.64
C LEU A 42 24.52 -16.83 -8.62
N HIS A 43 24.74 -16.34 -9.85
CA HIS A 43 25.46 -17.08 -10.88
C HIS A 43 26.92 -17.34 -10.51
N GLN A 44 27.58 -16.43 -9.79
CA GLN A 44 28.95 -16.65 -9.28
C GLN A 44 29.06 -17.89 -8.39
N TYR A 45 27.98 -18.27 -7.71
CA TYR A 45 27.91 -19.45 -6.86
C TYR A 45 27.19 -20.63 -7.55
N GLY A 46 26.88 -20.53 -8.84
CA GLY A 46 26.19 -21.58 -9.61
C GLY A 46 24.69 -21.70 -9.30
N GLY A 47 24.08 -20.70 -8.67
CA GLY A 47 22.65 -20.66 -8.40
C GLY A 47 21.86 -19.93 -9.50
N PHE A 48 20.57 -20.24 -9.62
CA PHE A 48 19.65 -19.58 -10.54
C PHE A 48 19.04 -18.30 -9.96
N ALA A 49 18.80 -17.31 -10.82
CA ALA A 49 18.24 -16.00 -10.50
C ALA A 49 16.78 -15.87 -10.96
N CYS A 50 15.85 -15.94 -10.01
CA CYS A 50 14.42 -15.82 -10.24
C CYS A 50 13.87 -14.53 -9.62
N PHE A 51 13.01 -13.80 -10.34
CA PHE A 51 12.51 -12.51 -9.88
C PHE A 51 10.98 -12.38 -9.96
N ASP A 52 10.40 -11.96 -8.83
CA ASP A 52 9.02 -11.49 -8.75
C ASP A 52 8.92 -10.04 -9.22
N PHE A 53 8.40 -9.85 -10.43
CA PHE A 53 8.14 -8.54 -11.01
C PHE A 53 6.71 -8.08 -10.79
N ALA A 54 5.90 -8.74 -9.97
CA ALA A 54 4.49 -8.39 -9.82
C ALA A 54 4.27 -6.94 -9.34
N ALA A 55 5.18 -6.32 -8.58
CA ALA A 55 5.05 -4.90 -8.23
C ALA A 55 5.58 -3.94 -9.32
N SER A 56 6.69 -4.30 -9.97
CA SER A 56 7.43 -3.41 -10.89
C SER A 56 7.07 -3.55 -12.35
N ALA A 57 6.56 -4.70 -12.79
CA ALA A 57 6.28 -5.01 -14.19
C ALA A 57 5.45 -3.95 -14.93
N PRO A 58 4.45 -3.28 -14.33
CA PRO A 58 3.70 -2.22 -15.00
C PRO A 58 4.54 -0.97 -15.33
N TYR A 59 5.72 -0.83 -14.73
CA TYR A 59 6.49 0.43 -14.70
C TYR A 59 7.87 0.32 -15.33
N VAL A 60 8.51 -0.85 -15.27
CA VAL A 60 9.91 -1.03 -15.72
C VAL A 60 10.00 -1.92 -16.94
N GLU A 61 11.03 -1.73 -17.77
CA GLU A 61 11.39 -2.70 -18.79
C GLU A 61 11.83 -4.03 -18.13
N ILE A 62 11.40 -5.15 -18.73
CA ILE A 62 11.79 -6.50 -18.28
C ILE A 62 12.61 -7.13 -19.40
N ASP A 63 13.91 -7.20 -19.18
CA ASP A 63 14.85 -7.85 -20.11
C ASP A 63 15.43 -9.11 -19.45
N MET A 64 15.12 -10.29 -20.01
CA MET A 64 15.57 -11.57 -19.45
C MET A 64 17.08 -11.75 -19.53
N ARG A 65 17.73 -11.38 -20.63
CA ARG A 65 19.16 -11.70 -20.92
C ARG A 65 19.55 -13.15 -20.56
N SER A 66 18.72 -14.12 -20.92
CA SER A 66 18.94 -15.53 -20.54
C SER A 66 20.35 -16.00 -20.93
N GLY A 67 21.06 -16.65 -20.00
CA GLY A 67 22.44 -17.11 -20.18
C GLY A 67 23.53 -16.06 -19.95
N ALA A 68 23.17 -14.78 -19.79
CA ALA A 68 24.14 -13.75 -19.39
C ALA A 68 24.43 -13.81 -17.87
N VAL A 69 25.60 -13.31 -17.46
CA VAL A 69 26.01 -13.29 -16.05
C VAL A 69 25.08 -12.47 -15.16
N ASP A 70 24.40 -11.45 -15.71
CA ASP A 70 23.39 -10.63 -15.04
C ASP A 70 21.96 -10.92 -15.56
N GLY A 71 21.79 -12.04 -16.25
CA GLY A 71 20.53 -12.53 -16.78
C GLY A 71 19.60 -13.05 -15.70
N TYR A 72 18.34 -13.24 -16.08
CA TYR A 72 17.32 -13.84 -15.24
C TYR A 72 17.01 -15.23 -15.78
N ASP A 73 16.92 -16.21 -14.89
CA ASP A 73 16.52 -17.57 -15.26
C ASP A 73 15.01 -17.73 -15.20
N ALA A 74 14.32 -16.98 -14.33
CA ALA A 74 12.88 -16.91 -14.35
C ALA A 74 12.37 -15.53 -13.93
N VAL A 75 11.29 -15.09 -14.57
CA VAL A 75 10.51 -13.92 -14.18
C VAL A 75 9.06 -14.33 -14.06
N PHE A 76 8.42 -13.93 -12.98
CA PHE A 76 6.98 -14.09 -12.82
C PHE A 76 6.34 -12.74 -12.48
N LEU A 77 5.18 -12.50 -13.09
CA LEU A 77 4.49 -11.23 -12.97
C LEU A 77 2.97 -11.40 -13.05
N SER A 78 2.28 -10.31 -12.70
CA SER A 78 0.84 -10.23 -12.59
C SER A 78 0.32 -9.12 -13.50
N PRO A 79 -0.11 -9.42 -14.73
CA PRO A 79 -0.61 -8.42 -15.67
C PRO A 79 -1.87 -7.71 -15.14
N HIS A 80 -2.61 -8.27 -14.17
CA HIS A 80 -3.75 -7.60 -13.54
C HIS A 80 -3.40 -6.32 -12.78
N LYS A 81 -2.11 -6.02 -12.61
CA LYS A 81 -1.59 -4.78 -12.03
C LYS A 81 -1.18 -3.74 -13.08
N PHE A 82 -1.27 -4.08 -14.36
CA PHE A 82 -1.07 -3.14 -15.47
C PHE A 82 -2.34 -2.35 -15.73
N LEU A 83 -2.20 -1.17 -16.32
CA LEU A 83 -3.34 -0.40 -16.82
C LEU A 83 -4.08 -1.23 -17.88
N GLY A 84 -5.38 -1.47 -17.67
CA GLY A 84 -6.20 -2.34 -18.52
C GLY A 84 -6.03 -3.85 -18.30
N GLY A 85 -5.13 -4.25 -17.40
CA GLY A 85 -4.82 -5.65 -17.12
C GLY A 85 -5.80 -6.44 -16.23
N PRO A 86 -6.67 -5.86 -15.37
CA PRO A 86 -7.56 -6.65 -14.51
C PRO A 86 -8.33 -7.76 -15.25
N GLY A 87 -8.24 -8.99 -14.73
CA GLY A 87 -8.81 -10.19 -15.37
C GLY A 87 -7.91 -10.92 -16.37
N SER A 88 -6.61 -10.56 -16.43
CA SER A 88 -5.56 -11.33 -17.11
C SER A 88 -5.06 -12.53 -16.28
N PRO A 89 -4.44 -13.56 -16.89
CA PRO A 89 -3.77 -14.63 -16.14
C PRO A 89 -2.43 -14.14 -15.57
N GLY A 90 -1.83 -14.91 -14.65
CA GLY A 90 -0.41 -14.73 -14.30
C GLY A 90 0.50 -15.18 -15.44
N ILE A 91 1.73 -14.63 -15.49
CA ILE A 91 2.74 -15.02 -16.48
C ILE A 91 4.00 -15.47 -15.74
N LEU A 92 4.48 -16.66 -16.10
CA LEU A 92 5.81 -17.17 -15.76
C LEU A 92 6.59 -17.30 -17.06
N LEU A 93 7.72 -16.62 -17.14
CA LEU A 93 8.71 -16.79 -18.20
C LEU A 93 9.97 -17.38 -17.57
N MET A 94 10.44 -18.51 -18.08
CA MET A 94 11.63 -19.17 -17.56
C MET A 94 12.54 -19.65 -18.68
N SER A 95 13.83 -19.71 -18.39
CA SER A 95 14.81 -20.33 -19.26
C SER A 95 14.47 -21.80 -19.46
N LYS A 96 14.57 -22.29 -20.71
CA LYS A 96 14.38 -23.71 -21.02
C LYS A 96 15.31 -24.62 -20.20
N ALA A 97 16.46 -24.10 -19.76
CA ALA A 97 17.40 -24.82 -18.90
C ALA A 97 16.80 -25.19 -17.52
N LEU A 98 15.77 -24.47 -17.05
CA LEU A 98 15.04 -24.79 -15.82
C LEU A 98 13.95 -25.85 -16.02
N TYR A 99 13.55 -26.14 -17.27
CA TYR A 99 12.49 -27.10 -17.54
C TYR A 99 13.05 -28.53 -17.60
N LEU A 100 13.15 -29.17 -16.43
CA LEU A 100 13.71 -30.52 -16.29
C LEU A 100 12.66 -31.63 -16.47
N LEU A 101 11.39 -31.29 -16.70
CA LEU A 101 10.26 -32.22 -16.74
C LEU A 101 10.05 -32.89 -18.11
N ALA A 102 11.09 -32.99 -18.95
CA ALA A 102 10.98 -33.45 -20.35
C ALA A 102 10.05 -34.68 -20.52
N SER A 103 10.23 -35.71 -19.69
CA SER A 103 9.42 -36.94 -19.70
C SER A 103 8.49 -37.09 -18.48
N SER A 104 8.38 -36.07 -17.62
CA SER A 104 7.56 -36.10 -16.40
C SER A 104 6.21 -35.40 -16.61
N PRO A 105 5.14 -35.77 -15.91
CA PRO A 105 3.87 -35.05 -15.99
C PRO A 105 4.04 -33.53 -15.79
N PRO A 106 3.31 -32.68 -16.53
CA PRO A 106 3.34 -31.23 -16.31
C PRO A 106 2.81 -30.86 -14.92
N SER A 107 3.04 -29.62 -14.52
CA SER A 107 2.64 -29.13 -13.18
C SER A 107 1.14 -29.31 -12.92
N THR A 108 0.32 -29.17 -13.97
CA THR A 108 -1.11 -29.47 -13.96
C THR A 108 -1.44 -30.33 -15.16
N CYS A 109 -2.04 -31.51 -14.94
CA CYS A 109 -2.49 -32.38 -16.02
C CYS A 109 -3.94 -32.05 -16.42
N GLY A 110 -4.26 -32.15 -17.70
CA GLY A 110 -5.61 -31.98 -18.20
C GLY A 110 -5.71 -32.16 -19.72
N GLY A 111 -6.91 -31.97 -20.27
CA GLY A 111 -7.08 -31.93 -21.73
C GLY A 111 -6.18 -30.88 -22.37
N GLY A 112 -5.65 -31.15 -23.55
CA GLY A 112 -4.73 -30.25 -24.25
C GLY A 112 -3.26 -30.33 -23.80
N THR A 113 -2.91 -31.21 -22.85
CA THR A 113 -1.50 -31.40 -22.40
C THR A 113 -0.84 -32.68 -22.90
N VAL A 114 -1.60 -33.55 -23.58
CA VAL A 114 -1.21 -34.90 -23.98
C VAL A 114 -1.44 -35.13 -25.47
N ASP A 115 -0.55 -35.91 -26.08
CA ASP A 115 -0.75 -36.53 -27.39
C ASP A 115 -1.52 -37.85 -27.27
N PHE A 116 -1.30 -38.60 -26.18
CA PHE A 116 -1.95 -39.89 -25.96
C PHE A 116 -2.10 -40.19 -24.47
N VAL A 117 -3.25 -40.77 -24.10
CA VAL A 117 -3.51 -41.31 -22.77
C VAL A 117 -4.37 -42.56 -22.89
N ASN A 118 -4.07 -43.59 -22.10
CA ASN A 118 -4.88 -44.81 -22.01
C ASN A 118 -5.40 -45.05 -20.58
N GLY A 119 -6.32 -46.01 -20.43
CA GLY A 119 -6.91 -46.35 -19.13
C GLY A 119 -6.22 -47.48 -18.38
N PHE A 120 -5.08 -47.98 -18.87
CA PHE A 120 -4.42 -49.20 -18.37
C PHE A 120 -3.15 -48.91 -17.57
N ASN A 121 -2.24 -48.09 -18.11
CA ASN A 121 -1.01 -47.70 -17.44
C ASN A 121 -0.73 -46.20 -17.65
N LYS A 122 -0.44 -45.51 -16.56
CA LYS A 122 -0.10 -44.08 -16.59
C LYS A 122 1.26 -43.82 -17.27
N GLU A 123 2.17 -44.79 -17.23
CA GLU A 123 3.49 -44.67 -17.86
C GLU A 123 3.41 -44.61 -19.39
N ASP A 124 2.30 -45.06 -19.99
CA ASP A 124 2.06 -44.99 -21.44
C ASP A 124 1.56 -43.60 -21.88
N THR A 125 1.38 -42.66 -20.95
CA THR A 125 0.90 -41.31 -21.27
C THR A 125 1.98 -40.55 -22.03
N LEU A 126 1.65 -40.09 -23.23
CA LEU A 126 2.52 -39.24 -24.04
C LEU A 126 2.08 -37.80 -23.87
N TYR A 127 2.96 -36.98 -23.30
CA TYR A 127 2.75 -35.54 -23.12
C TYR A 127 3.30 -34.75 -24.29
N LEU A 128 2.74 -33.57 -24.53
CA LEU A 128 3.23 -32.66 -25.57
C LEU A 128 4.71 -32.28 -25.34
N ASP A 129 5.45 -32.18 -26.44
CA ASP A 129 6.83 -31.69 -26.45
C ASP A 129 6.92 -30.17 -26.28
N ASP A 130 5.89 -29.45 -26.73
CA ASP A 130 5.82 -27.99 -26.54
C ASP A 130 5.54 -27.67 -25.06
N ILE A 131 6.53 -27.05 -24.41
CA ILE A 131 6.51 -26.74 -22.98
C ILE A 131 5.34 -25.82 -22.61
N GLU A 132 5.01 -24.85 -23.47
CA GLU A 132 3.98 -23.87 -23.15
C GLU A 132 2.58 -24.49 -23.22
N GLU A 133 2.28 -25.25 -24.28
CA GLU A 133 1.00 -25.96 -24.40
C GLU A 133 0.86 -27.04 -23.32
N ARG A 134 1.94 -27.77 -23.02
CA ARG A 134 1.95 -28.82 -21.99
C ARG A 134 1.65 -28.29 -20.58
N GLU A 135 2.03 -27.06 -20.27
CA GLU A 135 1.74 -26.41 -18.97
C GLU A 135 0.41 -25.63 -18.96
N ASN A 136 -0.35 -25.61 -20.07
CA ASN A 136 -1.66 -24.94 -20.20
C ASN A 136 -2.83 -25.95 -20.20
N ALA A 137 -3.03 -26.64 -19.08
CA ALA A 137 -4.08 -27.64 -18.97
C ALA A 137 -5.52 -27.09 -19.13
N GLY A 138 -6.33 -27.82 -19.89
CA GLY A 138 -7.74 -27.51 -20.14
C GLY A 138 -7.93 -26.46 -21.23
N THR A 139 -9.09 -25.80 -21.22
CA THR A 139 -9.35 -24.70 -22.16
C THR A 139 -8.46 -23.49 -21.79
N PRO A 140 -7.55 -23.06 -22.67
CA PRO A 140 -6.68 -21.92 -22.35
C PRO A 140 -7.49 -20.65 -22.11
N PRO A 141 -7.03 -19.74 -21.24
CA PRO A 141 -7.75 -18.50 -20.93
C PRO A 141 -7.57 -17.45 -22.05
N ILE A 142 -8.07 -17.74 -23.26
CA ILE A 142 -7.81 -16.98 -24.51
C ILE A 142 -8.09 -15.48 -24.34
N ILE A 143 -9.29 -15.10 -23.87
CA ILE A 143 -9.66 -13.68 -23.68
C ILE A 143 -8.75 -13.01 -22.65
N GLN A 144 -8.34 -13.75 -21.62
CA GLN A 144 -7.48 -13.22 -20.57
C GLN A 144 -6.05 -13.03 -21.10
N LYS A 145 -5.55 -13.94 -21.95
CA LYS A 145 -4.25 -13.81 -22.65
C LYS A 145 -4.26 -12.59 -23.58
N ALA A 146 -5.32 -12.40 -24.38
CA ALA A 146 -5.49 -11.22 -25.23
C ALA A 146 -5.49 -9.92 -24.40
N ARG A 147 -6.18 -9.90 -23.26
CA ARG A 147 -6.17 -8.75 -22.34
C ARG A 147 -4.77 -8.47 -21.78
N ALA A 148 -4.02 -9.51 -21.42
CA ALA A 148 -2.64 -9.36 -20.97
C ALA A 148 -1.79 -8.68 -22.06
N ALA A 149 -1.85 -9.17 -23.30
CA ALA A 149 -1.10 -8.59 -24.42
C ALA A 149 -1.45 -7.10 -24.65
N LEU A 150 -2.73 -6.75 -24.64
CA LEU A 150 -3.17 -5.35 -24.76
C LEU A 150 -2.64 -4.46 -23.62
N ALA A 151 -2.60 -4.96 -22.39
CA ALA A 151 -2.06 -4.22 -21.26
C ALA A 151 -0.55 -3.95 -21.39
N PHE A 152 0.21 -4.88 -21.99
CA PHE A 152 1.61 -4.65 -22.35
C PHE A 152 1.74 -3.59 -23.45
N TRP A 153 0.92 -3.66 -24.50
CA TRP A 153 0.93 -2.65 -25.58
C TRP A 153 0.62 -1.24 -25.08
N VAL A 154 -0.33 -1.08 -24.14
CA VAL A 154 -0.61 0.23 -23.53
C VAL A 154 0.63 0.77 -22.83
N LYS A 155 1.32 -0.07 -22.05
CA LYS A 155 2.56 0.33 -21.36
C LYS A 155 3.67 0.70 -22.35
N GLU A 156 3.86 -0.09 -23.40
CA GLU A 156 4.85 0.16 -24.45
C GLU A 156 4.56 1.44 -25.22
N TYR A 157 3.29 1.72 -25.52
CA TYR A 157 2.84 2.94 -26.17
C TYR A 157 3.15 4.19 -25.34
N ILE A 158 2.98 4.13 -24.02
CA ILE A 158 3.30 5.25 -23.11
C ILE A 158 4.82 5.44 -23.01
N GLY A 159 5.59 4.35 -23.01
CA GLY A 159 7.04 4.35 -22.97
C GLY A 159 7.63 4.38 -21.56
N TYR A 160 8.73 3.65 -21.35
CA TYR A 160 9.33 3.46 -20.03
C TYR A 160 9.91 4.74 -19.43
N GLU A 161 10.53 5.60 -20.25
CA GLU A 161 11.11 6.87 -19.79
C GLU A 161 10.05 7.84 -19.25
N VAL A 162 8.89 7.90 -19.90
CA VAL A 162 7.76 8.74 -19.48
C VAL A 162 7.22 8.24 -18.14
N ILE A 163 7.03 6.92 -18.01
CA ILE A 163 6.57 6.30 -16.76
C ILE A 163 7.57 6.55 -15.63
N GLU A 164 8.86 6.32 -15.87
CA GLU A 164 9.92 6.53 -14.87
C GLU A 164 9.97 7.98 -14.40
N LYS A 165 9.96 8.95 -15.33
CA LYS A 165 9.98 10.37 -15.00
C LYS A 165 8.78 10.77 -14.14
N GLN A 166 7.60 10.25 -14.45
CA GLN A 166 6.39 10.59 -13.70
C GLN A 166 6.36 9.94 -12.32
N GLU A 167 6.75 8.66 -12.20
CA GLU A 167 6.90 7.99 -10.90
C GLU A 167 7.91 8.72 -10.01
N GLN A 168 9.05 9.13 -10.58
CA GLN A 168 10.08 9.89 -9.87
C GLN A 168 9.55 11.25 -9.39
N ASN A 169 8.89 12.01 -10.26
CA ASN A 169 8.29 13.30 -9.91
C ASN A 169 7.29 13.17 -8.74
N PHE A 170 6.40 12.17 -8.77
CA PHE A 170 5.44 11.97 -7.68
C PHE A 170 6.10 11.56 -6.37
N ILE A 171 7.05 10.62 -6.41
CA ILE A 171 7.65 10.14 -5.16
C ILE A 171 8.57 11.17 -4.51
N GLU A 172 9.31 11.96 -5.30
CA GLU A 172 10.17 13.03 -4.80
C GLU A 172 9.34 14.12 -4.12
N LYS A 173 8.31 14.63 -4.78
CA LYS A 173 7.39 15.63 -4.21
C LYS A 173 6.70 15.14 -2.94
N ALA A 174 6.22 13.89 -2.95
CA ALA A 174 5.56 13.33 -1.79
C ALA A 174 6.53 13.17 -0.60
N LEU A 175 7.77 12.73 -0.83
CA LEU A 175 8.76 12.63 0.24
C LEU A 175 9.19 14.01 0.75
N GLU A 176 9.47 14.97 -0.13
CA GLU A 176 9.82 16.34 0.25
C GLU A 176 8.76 16.97 1.16
N ARG A 177 7.48 16.75 0.84
CA ARG A 177 6.36 17.31 1.59
C ARG A 177 6.08 16.59 2.92
N LEU A 178 6.22 15.27 2.96
CA LEU A 178 5.80 14.46 4.10
C LEU A 178 6.90 14.24 5.15
N LEU A 179 8.17 14.20 4.76
CA LEU A 179 9.28 13.94 5.68
C LEU A 179 9.48 14.99 6.78
N PRO A 180 9.25 16.30 6.55
CA PRO A 180 9.36 17.30 7.62
C PRO A 180 8.31 17.18 8.71
N ASN A 181 7.22 16.42 8.49
CA ASN A 181 6.13 16.31 9.46
C ASN A 181 6.43 15.23 10.51
N GLU A 182 6.69 15.66 11.75
CA GLU A 182 7.05 14.78 12.88
C GLU A 182 5.98 13.74 13.25
N ASN A 183 4.71 13.99 12.89
CA ASN A 183 3.60 13.07 13.14
C ASN A 183 3.50 11.98 12.07
N ILE A 184 4.26 12.07 10.99
CA ILE A 184 4.29 11.08 9.92
C ILE A 184 5.61 10.33 9.99
N TRP A 185 5.54 9.01 9.88
CA TRP A 185 6.73 8.20 9.66
C TRP A 185 6.56 7.36 8.39
N VAL A 186 7.32 7.74 7.36
CA VAL A 186 7.45 6.95 6.13
C VAL A 186 8.35 5.75 6.39
N LEU A 187 7.86 4.55 6.07
CA LEU A 187 8.55 3.29 6.30
C LEU A 187 9.58 3.00 5.19
N GLY A 188 10.68 2.36 5.58
CA GLY A 188 11.79 1.98 4.69
C GLY A 188 12.79 3.11 4.45
N ASN A 189 13.85 2.83 3.69
CA ASN A 189 14.92 3.79 3.40
C ASN A 189 14.44 4.87 2.43
N THR A 190 14.19 6.09 2.92
CA THR A 190 13.63 7.24 2.19
C THR A 190 14.56 7.84 1.13
N SER A 191 15.84 7.48 1.12
CA SER A 191 16.81 7.92 0.11
C SER A 191 17.02 6.90 -1.02
N ALA A 192 16.54 5.65 -0.86
CA ALA A 192 16.68 4.62 -1.88
C ALA A 192 15.71 4.85 -3.05
N LYS A 193 16.17 4.58 -4.29
CA LYS A 193 15.33 4.61 -5.49
C LYS A 193 14.12 3.69 -5.31
N ARG A 194 12.93 4.22 -5.59
CA ARG A 194 11.67 3.55 -5.33
C ARG A 194 10.58 3.96 -6.33
N GLN A 195 9.60 3.09 -6.50
CA GLN A 195 8.31 3.44 -7.08
C GLN A 195 7.56 4.41 -6.19
N ALA A 196 6.54 5.05 -6.74
CA ALA A 196 5.65 5.98 -6.03
C ALA A 196 4.67 5.25 -5.09
N ILE A 197 5.20 4.36 -4.24
CA ILE A 197 4.50 3.62 -3.19
C ILE A 197 4.96 4.16 -1.85
N LEU A 198 4.01 4.62 -1.03
CA LEU A 198 4.28 5.10 0.31
C LEU A 198 3.56 4.26 1.34
N SER A 199 4.33 3.57 2.17
CA SER A 199 3.86 2.98 3.43
C SER A 199 4.25 3.89 4.58
N PHE A 200 3.30 4.25 5.44
CA PHE A 200 3.54 5.21 6.50
C PHE A 200 2.67 4.94 7.75
N LEU A 201 3.12 5.50 8.85
CA LEU A 201 2.38 5.60 10.10
C LEU A 201 2.03 7.06 10.37
N ILE A 202 0.84 7.30 10.91
CA ILE A 202 0.45 8.60 11.45
C ILE A 202 0.38 8.48 12.95
N TYR A 203 1.02 9.38 13.66
CA TYR A 203 1.12 9.36 15.10
C TYR A 203 0.08 10.24 15.76
N SER A 204 -0.50 9.71 16.84
CA SER A 204 -1.30 10.53 17.74
C SER A 204 -0.38 11.39 18.61
N THR A 205 -0.95 12.47 19.13
CA THR A 205 -0.27 13.44 19.98
C THR A 205 -1.06 13.67 21.27
N THR A 206 -0.36 14.06 22.32
CA THR A 206 -0.91 14.44 23.62
C THR A 206 -0.24 15.72 24.12
N ASN A 207 -0.93 16.46 24.98
CA ASN A 207 -0.32 17.56 25.73
C ASN A 207 0.23 17.01 27.04
N SER A 208 1.55 17.05 27.22
CA SER A 208 2.14 16.89 28.55
C SER A 208 1.94 18.19 29.33
N ALA A 209 1.52 18.09 30.59
CA ALA A 209 1.65 19.19 31.54
C ALA A 209 3.14 19.28 31.88
N SER A 210 3.87 20.19 31.25
CA SER A 210 5.21 20.54 31.71
C SER A 210 5.08 21.15 33.11
N THR A 211 5.58 20.44 34.12
CA THR A 211 6.02 21.05 35.38
C THR A 211 6.93 22.24 35.06
N GLY A 212 6.66 23.37 35.72
CA GLY A 212 6.93 24.71 35.24
C GLY A 212 8.35 25.04 34.79
N LEU A 213 8.43 25.76 33.67
CA LEU A 213 9.27 26.93 33.46
C LEU A 213 8.81 27.55 32.14
N GLU A 214 8.03 28.63 32.24
CA GLU A 214 7.77 29.54 31.14
C GLU A 214 9.13 30.04 30.64
N LYS A 215 9.60 29.50 29.51
CA LYS A 215 10.57 30.19 28.67
C LYS A 215 9.79 31.04 27.68
N GLU A 216 9.54 32.28 28.05
CA GLU A 216 9.36 33.35 27.08
C GLU A 216 10.64 33.44 26.24
N CYS A 217 10.62 32.81 25.06
CA CYS A 217 11.58 33.14 24.01
C CYS A 217 10.91 34.18 23.10
N ASN A 218 11.18 35.46 23.38
CA ASN A 218 11.05 36.53 22.41
C ASN A 218 11.93 36.21 21.19
N ILE A 219 11.31 35.98 20.03
CA ILE A 219 11.99 36.09 18.74
C ILE A 219 11.12 36.97 17.83
N ASP A 220 11.64 38.16 17.60
CA ASP A 220 11.20 39.12 16.60
C ASP A 220 11.24 38.53 15.18
N GLY A 221 10.23 38.90 14.37
CA GLY A 221 10.44 39.28 12.98
C GLY A 221 10.62 38.20 11.91
N GLN A 222 9.52 37.92 11.19
CA GLN A 222 9.44 37.54 9.78
C GLN A 222 9.86 36.12 9.33
N LYS A 223 8.89 35.19 9.30
CA LYS A 223 8.43 34.47 8.08
C LYS A 223 7.15 33.69 8.41
N GLY A 224 6.08 33.94 7.65
CA GLY A 224 4.73 33.42 7.91
C GLY A 224 4.56 31.93 7.66
N GLY A 225 4.87 31.10 8.66
CA GLY A 225 4.36 29.73 8.77
C GLY A 225 3.10 29.73 9.65
N LEU A 226 1.93 29.57 9.05
CA LEU A 226 0.64 29.55 9.75
C LEU A 226 0.62 28.38 10.78
N TYR A 227 0.34 28.71 12.03
CA TYR A 227 0.46 27.89 13.23
C TYR A 227 -0.19 26.49 13.17
N MET A 228 0.61 25.44 12.95
CA MET A 228 0.18 24.02 13.11
C MET A 228 0.23 23.52 14.56
N TRP A 229 0.97 24.20 15.44
CA TRP A 229 1.22 23.79 16.84
C TRP A 229 -0.02 23.85 17.75
N GLY A 230 -1.09 24.55 17.33
CA GLY A 230 -2.34 24.62 18.12
C GLY A 230 -3.25 23.40 17.94
N GLU A 231 -3.05 22.61 16.88
CA GLU A 231 -3.94 21.50 16.52
C GLU A 231 -3.39 20.12 16.91
N THR A 232 -2.06 20.01 17.06
CA THR A 232 -1.34 18.82 17.52
C THR A 232 -0.68 19.07 18.86
N GLY A 233 -0.58 18.04 19.70
CA GLY A 233 0.06 18.16 21.01
C GLY A 233 1.59 18.21 20.96
N ASN A 234 2.22 18.51 22.10
CA ASN A 234 3.68 18.65 22.23
C ASN A 234 4.44 17.31 22.38
N GLN A 235 3.72 16.19 22.55
CA GLN A 235 4.31 14.87 22.71
C GLN A 235 3.65 13.85 21.78
N ARG A 236 4.50 13.07 21.09
CA ARG A 236 4.10 11.94 20.25
C ARG A 236 3.75 10.72 21.11
N ASP A 237 2.60 10.12 20.82
CA ASP A 237 2.11 8.89 21.47
C ASP A 237 2.16 7.71 20.47
N LYS A 238 1.26 6.72 20.55
CA LYS A 238 1.20 5.59 19.62
C LYS A 238 0.69 6.01 18.23
N PRO A 239 1.12 5.29 17.16
CA PRO A 239 0.55 5.46 15.84
C PRO A 239 -0.94 5.13 15.82
N LEU A 240 -1.72 5.87 15.03
CA LEU A 240 -3.08 5.50 14.67
C LEU A 240 -3.06 4.16 13.92
N HIS A 241 -4.08 3.34 14.17
CA HIS A 241 -4.21 2.03 13.54
C HIS A 241 -4.28 2.17 12.01
N GLY A 242 -3.45 1.43 11.26
CA GLY A 242 -3.37 1.58 9.78
C GLY A 242 -4.74 1.44 9.06
N PRO A 243 -5.55 0.41 9.37
CA PRO A 243 -6.93 0.32 8.90
C PRO A 243 -7.85 1.48 9.29
N PHE A 244 -7.59 2.16 10.42
CA PHE A 244 -8.36 3.36 10.80
C PHE A 244 -8.01 4.54 9.89
N VAL A 245 -6.71 4.80 9.68
CA VAL A 245 -6.24 5.85 8.77
C VAL A 245 -6.76 5.60 7.35
N ALA A 246 -6.69 4.35 6.86
CA ALA A 246 -7.26 3.98 5.57
C ALA A 246 -8.78 4.20 5.51
N LYS A 247 -9.49 3.95 6.62
CA LYS A 247 -10.92 4.21 6.73
C LYS A 247 -11.22 5.71 6.67
N LEU A 248 -10.41 6.56 7.29
CA LEU A 248 -10.56 8.03 7.19
C LEU A 248 -10.33 8.55 5.77
N PHE A 249 -9.32 8.04 5.05
CA PHE A 249 -9.13 8.36 3.63
C PHE A 249 -10.39 8.09 2.81
N ASN A 250 -10.98 6.91 2.99
CA ASN A 250 -12.19 6.52 2.27
C ASN A 250 -13.40 7.37 2.68
N ASP A 251 -13.63 7.49 3.98
CA ASP A 251 -14.85 8.05 4.54
C ASP A 251 -14.94 9.57 4.39
N LEU A 252 -13.81 10.27 4.50
CA LEU A 252 -13.75 11.73 4.40
C LEU A 252 -13.43 12.24 2.99
N PHE A 253 -12.63 11.49 2.23
CA PHE A 253 -12.06 11.99 0.97
C PHE A 253 -12.39 11.12 -0.25
N GLY A 254 -13.02 9.95 -0.05
CA GLY A 254 -13.24 8.99 -1.13
C GLY A 254 -11.96 8.35 -1.67
N ILE A 255 -10.85 8.47 -0.94
CA ILE A 255 -9.54 7.95 -1.34
C ILE A 255 -9.40 6.50 -0.87
N GLN A 256 -9.10 5.59 -1.79
CA GLN A 256 -8.86 4.19 -1.46
C GLN A 256 -7.41 3.95 -1.05
N ALA A 257 -7.19 3.81 0.26
CA ALA A 257 -5.91 3.40 0.83
C ALA A 257 -5.98 1.95 1.34
N ARG A 258 -4.82 1.32 1.56
CA ARG A 258 -4.75 -0.01 2.18
C ARG A 258 -4.18 0.08 3.60
N GLY A 259 -4.90 -0.45 4.57
CA GLY A 259 -4.42 -0.60 5.94
C GLY A 259 -4.06 -2.06 6.27
N GLY A 260 -2.91 -2.29 6.92
CA GLY A 260 -2.48 -3.61 7.38
C GLY A 260 -1.01 -3.90 7.10
N CYS A 261 -0.66 -5.19 6.96
CA CYS A 261 0.71 -5.66 6.80
C CYS A 261 1.07 -6.08 5.36
N ALA A 262 0.20 -5.78 4.37
CA ALA A 262 0.43 -5.94 2.93
C ALA A 262 1.01 -7.30 2.47
N CYS A 263 0.63 -8.40 3.12
CA CYS A 263 1.16 -9.76 2.90
C CYS A 263 2.68 -9.89 3.11
N ALA A 264 3.28 -8.99 3.88
CA ALA A 264 4.72 -8.91 4.11
C ALA A 264 5.04 -8.99 5.60
N GLY A 265 4.45 -9.96 6.32
CA GLY A 265 4.54 -10.11 7.78
C GLY A 265 5.97 -9.96 8.35
N PRO A 266 6.94 -10.78 7.92
CA PRO A 266 8.32 -10.71 8.40
C PRO A 266 9.01 -9.36 8.10
N TYR A 267 8.77 -8.80 6.91
CA TYR A 267 9.32 -7.49 6.55
C TYR A 267 8.67 -6.38 7.38
N GLY A 268 7.36 -6.46 7.64
CA GLY A 268 6.63 -5.59 8.53
C GLY A 268 7.16 -5.63 9.96
N HIS A 269 7.55 -6.80 10.47
CA HIS A 269 8.19 -6.90 11.79
C HIS A 269 9.54 -6.16 11.81
N SER A 270 10.32 -6.28 10.74
CA SER A 270 11.60 -5.57 10.60
C SER A 270 11.40 -4.05 10.54
N LEU A 271 10.43 -3.58 9.74
CA LEU A 271 10.10 -2.16 9.56
C LEU A 271 9.54 -1.51 10.83
N LEU A 272 8.75 -2.25 11.61
CA LEU A 272 8.09 -1.77 12.82
C LEU A 272 8.87 -2.12 14.11
N HIS A 273 10.08 -2.66 13.97
CA HIS A 273 10.93 -3.10 15.07
C HIS A 273 10.21 -4.04 16.06
N VAL A 274 9.42 -4.98 15.53
CA VAL A 274 8.75 -6.02 16.31
C VAL A 274 9.74 -7.14 16.59
N ASN A 275 10.19 -7.23 17.84
CA ASN A 275 11.04 -8.33 18.30
C ASN A 275 10.24 -9.63 18.51
N GLU A 276 10.96 -10.72 18.78
CA GLU A 276 10.37 -12.05 18.96
C GLU A 276 9.33 -12.10 20.08
N ALA A 277 9.64 -11.53 21.26
CA ALA A 277 8.71 -11.51 22.39
C ALA A 277 7.37 -10.84 22.03
N ARG A 278 7.43 -9.68 21.36
CA ARG A 278 6.25 -8.94 20.90
C ARG A 278 5.50 -9.68 19.78
N SER A 279 6.23 -10.33 18.87
CA SER A 279 5.65 -11.21 17.84
C SER A 279 4.84 -12.37 18.46
N LEU A 280 5.41 -13.04 19.47
CA LEU A 280 4.74 -14.12 20.20
C LEU A 280 3.53 -13.63 21.00
N ALA A 281 3.59 -12.42 21.56
CA ALA A 281 2.45 -11.78 22.17
C ALA A 281 1.30 -11.55 21.18
N TYR A 282 1.60 -11.04 19.97
CA TYR A 282 0.59 -10.92 18.90
C TYR A 282 -0.02 -12.26 18.56
N ARG A 283 0.81 -13.30 18.38
CA ARG A 283 0.32 -14.67 18.12
C ARG A 283 -0.63 -15.14 19.20
N SER A 284 -0.27 -14.97 20.48
CA SER A 284 -1.11 -15.37 21.63
C SER A 284 -2.47 -14.65 21.64
N ALA A 285 -2.48 -13.33 21.46
CA ALA A 285 -3.72 -12.55 21.40
C ALA A 285 -4.59 -12.92 20.18
N ILE A 286 -3.99 -13.18 19.03
CA ILE A 286 -4.71 -13.66 17.83
C ILE A 286 -5.33 -15.04 18.08
N GLN A 287 -4.64 -15.96 18.76
CA GLN A 287 -5.17 -17.26 19.13
C GLN A 287 -6.36 -17.17 20.09
N LYS A 288 -6.41 -16.14 20.94
CA LYS A 288 -7.58 -15.81 21.78
C LYS A 288 -8.73 -15.16 20.99
N GLY A 289 -8.57 -14.96 19.68
CA GLY A 289 -9.59 -14.40 18.79
C GLY A 289 -9.50 -12.89 18.59
N TYR A 290 -8.43 -12.22 19.03
CA TYR A 290 -8.24 -10.77 18.90
C TYR A 290 -7.35 -10.41 17.70
N ALA A 291 -7.85 -10.60 16.46
CA ALA A 291 -7.05 -10.31 15.26
C ALA A 291 -6.68 -8.83 15.08
N GLY A 292 -7.38 -7.91 15.76
CA GLY A 292 -7.13 -6.47 15.70
C GLY A 292 -5.81 -6.01 16.33
N VAL A 293 -5.10 -6.88 17.07
CA VAL A 293 -3.78 -6.56 17.63
C VAL A 293 -2.66 -6.58 16.58
N LYS A 294 -2.94 -7.09 15.37
CA LYS A 294 -1.94 -7.23 14.31
C LYS A 294 -1.32 -5.86 13.99
N PRO A 295 0.03 -5.75 14.01
CA PRO A 295 0.68 -4.52 13.63
C PRO A 295 0.48 -4.28 12.12
N GLY A 296 0.55 -3.02 11.73
CA GLY A 296 0.38 -2.62 10.34
C GLY A 296 0.52 -1.13 10.16
N TRP A 297 0.43 -0.72 8.91
CA TRP A 297 0.59 0.67 8.47
C TRP A 297 -0.50 1.01 7.46
N THR A 298 -0.49 2.25 6.98
CA THR A 298 -1.29 2.66 5.82
C THR A 298 -0.38 2.75 4.61
N ARG A 299 -0.88 2.28 3.46
CA ARG A 299 -0.18 2.36 2.19
C ARG A 299 -1.05 3.02 1.13
N ILE A 300 -0.45 3.97 0.43
CA ILE A 300 -0.96 4.58 -0.80
C ILE A 300 0.06 4.40 -1.92
N SER A 301 -0.39 4.55 -3.16
CA SER A 301 0.46 4.53 -4.35
C SER A 301 -0.04 5.56 -5.34
N PHE A 302 0.87 6.24 -6.02
CA PHE A 302 0.58 7.23 -7.04
C PHE A 302 0.91 6.62 -8.41
N PRO A 303 -0.06 6.03 -9.12
CA PRO A 303 0.22 5.48 -10.44
C PRO A 303 0.58 6.61 -11.41
N TYR A 304 1.54 6.36 -12.31
CA TYR A 304 1.97 7.32 -13.35
C TYR A 304 0.85 7.93 -14.21
N TYR A 305 -0.32 7.31 -14.30
CA TYR A 305 -1.47 7.81 -15.08
C TYR A 305 -2.45 8.65 -14.24
N MET A 306 -2.11 8.98 -12.99
CA MET A 306 -2.87 9.89 -12.12
C MET A 306 -2.64 11.36 -12.51
N SER A 307 -3.65 12.22 -12.32
CA SER A 307 -3.50 13.65 -12.55
C SER A 307 -2.73 14.35 -11.40
N ASN A 308 -2.20 15.55 -11.65
CA ASN A 308 -1.51 16.30 -10.58
C ASN A 308 -2.49 16.75 -9.48
N GLU A 309 -3.73 17.05 -9.85
CA GLU A 309 -4.79 17.49 -8.95
C GLU A 309 -5.18 16.36 -7.98
N GLU A 310 -5.31 15.13 -8.48
CA GLU A 310 -5.53 13.93 -7.66
C GLU A 310 -4.36 13.68 -6.71
N PHE A 311 -3.13 13.79 -7.21
CA PHE A 311 -1.91 13.64 -6.41
C PHE A 311 -1.87 14.66 -5.25
N GLU A 312 -2.07 15.94 -5.55
CA GLU A 312 -2.08 17.02 -4.56
C GLU A 312 -3.21 16.84 -3.52
N PHE A 313 -4.40 16.43 -3.98
CA PHE A 313 -5.52 16.16 -3.07
C PHE A 313 -5.22 15.01 -2.10
N ILE A 314 -4.57 13.93 -2.57
CA ILE A 314 -4.19 12.81 -1.71
C ILE A 314 -3.16 13.25 -0.65
N LEU A 315 -2.18 14.07 -1.02
CA LEU A 315 -1.20 14.60 -0.06
C LEU A 315 -1.86 15.53 0.96
N ALA A 316 -2.73 16.44 0.53
CA ALA A 316 -3.47 17.31 1.43
C ALA A 316 -4.37 16.52 2.39
N ALA A 317 -5.01 15.44 1.92
CA ALA A 317 -5.80 14.54 2.76
C ALA A 317 -4.92 13.79 3.78
N LEU A 318 -3.72 13.37 3.40
CA LEU A 318 -2.76 12.74 4.31
C LEU A 318 -2.34 13.72 5.41
N GLU A 319 -1.95 14.94 5.04
CA GLU A 319 -1.59 16.00 5.99
C GLU A 319 -2.77 16.32 6.93
N PHE A 320 -3.99 16.41 6.40
CA PHE A 320 -5.19 16.56 7.20
C PHE A 320 -5.31 15.44 8.25
N ILE A 321 -5.14 14.18 7.85
CA ILE A 321 -5.24 13.06 8.79
C ILE A 321 -4.08 13.09 9.80
N ALA A 322 -2.90 13.54 9.41
CA ALA A 322 -1.78 13.71 10.33
C ALA A 322 -2.06 14.76 11.41
N ILE A 323 -2.80 15.81 11.09
CA ILE A 323 -3.16 16.89 12.02
C ILE A 323 -4.40 16.53 12.85
N TYR A 324 -5.47 16.08 12.20
CA TYR A 324 -6.80 15.96 12.78
C TYR A 324 -7.26 14.51 13.00
N GLY A 325 -6.60 13.52 12.41
CA GLY A 325 -7.09 12.14 12.31
C GLY A 325 -7.43 11.51 13.67
N GLN A 326 -6.66 11.81 14.71
CA GLN A 326 -6.93 11.30 16.05
C GLN A 326 -8.28 11.76 16.61
N ARG A 327 -8.74 12.97 16.24
CA ARG A 327 -10.01 13.55 16.73
C ARG A 327 -11.21 12.75 16.29
N PHE A 328 -11.10 12.02 15.19
CA PHE A 328 -12.16 11.17 14.65
C PHE A 328 -12.32 9.87 15.42
N LEU A 329 -11.38 9.49 16.31
CA LEU A 329 -11.48 8.24 17.08
C LEU A 329 -12.85 8.05 17.76
N PRO A 330 -13.47 9.03 18.46
CA PRO A 330 -14.76 8.83 19.11
C PRO A 330 -15.92 8.47 18.15
N LEU A 331 -15.82 8.84 16.88
CA LEU A 331 -16.86 8.61 15.87
C LEU A 331 -16.89 7.18 15.34
N TYR A 332 -15.85 6.39 15.59
CA TYR A 332 -15.75 5.04 15.04
C TYR A 332 -15.91 3.96 16.11
N HIS A 333 -16.22 2.75 15.72
CA HIS A 333 -16.15 1.54 16.54
C HIS A 333 -15.01 0.67 16.01
N PHE A 334 -14.23 0.10 16.91
CA PHE A 334 -13.15 -0.82 16.57
C PHE A 334 -13.55 -2.22 17.02
N ASN A 335 -13.54 -3.16 16.09
CA ASN A 335 -13.82 -4.55 16.38
C ASN A 335 -12.51 -5.29 16.65
N TRP A 336 -12.24 -5.59 17.92
CA TRP A 336 -11.03 -6.31 18.34
C TRP A 336 -10.86 -7.68 17.69
N LYS A 337 -11.96 -8.37 17.35
CA LYS A 337 -11.90 -9.71 16.76
C LYS A 337 -11.46 -9.70 15.30
N ARG A 338 -11.85 -8.66 14.55
CA ARG A 338 -11.62 -8.57 13.10
C ARG A 338 -10.54 -7.55 12.72
N GLY A 339 -10.32 -6.54 13.56
CA GLY A 339 -9.42 -5.42 13.28
C GLY A 339 -10.02 -4.34 12.37
N ASP A 340 -11.33 -4.37 12.10
CA ASP A 340 -12.01 -3.38 11.26
C ASP A 340 -12.60 -2.22 12.07
N TRP A 341 -12.71 -1.08 11.38
CA TRP A 341 -13.23 0.18 11.90
C TRP A 341 -14.54 0.54 11.19
N THR A 342 -15.58 0.80 11.97
CA THR A 342 -16.92 1.15 11.45
C THR A 342 -17.41 2.46 12.03
N LEU A 343 -18.02 3.32 11.21
CA LEU A 343 -18.55 4.59 11.68
C LEU A 343 -19.77 4.36 12.59
N ARG A 344 -19.79 5.01 13.76
CA ARG A 344 -20.93 5.04 14.67
C ARG A 344 -21.90 6.14 14.22
N LYS A 345 -22.84 5.80 13.33
CA LYS A 345 -23.84 6.74 12.80
C LYS A 345 -24.55 7.58 13.88
N LYS A 346 -24.90 6.97 15.03
CA LYS A 346 -25.52 7.68 16.15
C LYS A 346 -24.63 8.79 16.73
N ALA A 347 -23.39 8.44 17.09
CA ALA A 347 -22.42 9.40 17.66
C ALA A 347 -22.08 10.53 16.66
N PHE A 348 -22.00 10.19 15.37
CA PHE A 348 -21.82 11.17 14.31
C PHE A 348 -23.00 12.16 14.23
N ASN A 349 -24.23 11.66 14.20
CA ASN A 349 -25.42 12.50 14.15
C ASN A 349 -25.57 13.37 15.42
N GLU A 350 -25.25 12.85 16.60
CA GLU A 350 -25.25 13.61 17.85
C GLU A 350 -24.21 14.75 17.84
N THR A 351 -23.03 14.50 17.27
CA THR A 351 -21.97 15.52 17.13
C THR A 351 -22.41 16.64 16.20
N LEU A 352 -23.06 16.31 15.08
CA LEU A 352 -23.61 17.31 14.15
C LEU A 352 -24.78 18.10 14.77
N LYS A 353 -25.68 17.43 15.50
CA LYS A 353 -26.81 18.09 16.18
C LYS A 353 -26.40 19.10 17.25
N ARG A 354 -25.22 18.95 17.86
CA ARG A 354 -24.69 19.94 18.82
C ARG A 354 -24.34 21.28 18.18
N LYS A 355 -24.23 21.35 16.85
CA LYS A 355 -23.89 22.58 16.14
C LYS A 355 -25.13 23.40 15.73
N ASP A 356 -26.28 22.78 15.45
CA ASP A 356 -27.45 23.49 14.91
C ASP A 356 -28.81 22.96 15.40
N ASN A 357 -29.60 23.86 16.01
CA ASN A 357 -31.05 23.75 16.18
C ASN A 357 -31.84 23.90 14.85
N ASN A 358 -31.18 23.92 13.69
CA ASN A 358 -31.79 24.27 12.40
C ASN A 358 -31.55 23.32 11.21
N PHE A 359 -30.80 22.21 11.36
CA PHE A 359 -30.63 21.25 10.26
C PHE A 359 -31.16 19.85 10.62
N ASN A 360 -32.33 19.52 10.07
CA ASN A 360 -32.97 18.21 10.21
C ASN A 360 -32.34 17.19 9.25
N PHE A 361 -31.19 16.63 9.64
CA PHE A 361 -30.61 15.47 8.96
C PHE A 361 -31.40 14.20 9.28
N HIS A 362 -32.39 13.88 8.44
CA HIS A 362 -33.07 12.59 8.49
C HIS A 362 -32.21 11.50 7.83
N ASN A 363 -31.71 10.55 8.63
CA ASN A 363 -31.04 9.31 8.18
C ASN A 363 -29.95 9.48 7.09
N SER A 364 -28.87 10.20 7.40
CA SER A 364 -27.74 10.36 6.46
C SER A 364 -26.58 9.41 6.78
N THR A 365 -25.95 8.87 5.73
CA THR A 365 -24.59 8.32 5.81
C THR A 365 -23.59 9.49 5.88
N LEU A 366 -22.35 9.29 6.34
CA LEU A 366 -21.32 10.34 6.32
C LEU A 366 -21.20 10.97 4.93
N ALA A 367 -21.26 10.17 3.87
CA ALA A 367 -21.28 10.66 2.50
C ALA A 367 -22.48 11.58 2.18
N SER A 368 -23.67 11.27 2.71
CA SER A 368 -24.86 12.12 2.58
C SER A 368 -24.74 13.40 3.41
N ALA A 369 -24.20 13.32 4.64
CA ALA A 369 -23.95 14.48 5.48
C ALA A 369 -22.90 15.42 4.89
N MET A 370 -21.84 14.86 4.31
CA MET A 370 -20.84 15.63 3.55
C MET A 370 -21.45 16.26 2.30
N LYS A 371 -22.38 15.57 1.63
CA LYS A 371 -23.08 16.11 0.46
C LYS A 371 -24.01 17.28 0.79
N GLU A 372 -24.73 17.21 1.91
CA GLU A 372 -25.61 18.29 2.39
C GLU A 372 -24.79 19.46 2.96
N LEU A 373 -23.72 19.21 3.72
CA LEU A 373 -22.80 20.28 4.15
C LEU A 373 -22.15 20.99 2.95
N ASN A 374 -21.81 20.25 1.89
CA ASN A 374 -21.31 20.83 0.64
C ASN A 374 -22.35 21.70 -0.08
N LEU A 375 -23.66 21.49 0.11
CA LEU A 375 -24.70 22.31 -0.53
C LEU A 375 -24.76 23.73 0.05
N ASP A 376 -24.55 23.88 1.36
CA ASP A 376 -24.55 25.19 2.01
C ASP A 376 -23.29 26.01 1.69
N CYS A 377 -22.22 25.35 1.25
CA CYS A 377 -20.92 25.98 0.97
C CYS A 377 -20.79 26.55 -0.46
N HIS A 378 -21.68 26.17 -1.39
CA HIS A 378 -21.51 26.45 -2.82
C HIS A 378 -22.76 27.05 -3.47
N THR A 379 -22.71 28.37 -3.72
CA THR A 379 -23.46 29.01 -4.81
C THR A 379 -22.49 29.68 -5.78
N PRO A 380 -21.99 28.98 -6.82
CA PRO A 380 -21.20 29.61 -7.88
C PRO A 380 -22.11 30.08 -9.03
N LYS A 381 -21.90 31.31 -9.49
CA LYS A 381 -22.49 31.88 -10.70
C LYS A 381 -21.87 31.21 -11.94
N GLU A 382 -22.71 30.82 -12.90
CA GLU A 382 -22.30 30.22 -14.17
C GLU A 382 -21.36 31.14 -14.97
N ASN A 383 -20.23 30.60 -15.44
CA ASN A 383 -19.44 31.18 -16.53
C ASN A 383 -18.88 30.07 -17.42
N ASN A 384 -19.06 30.26 -18.73
CA ASN A 384 -18.85 29.26 -19.78
C ASN A 384 -17.38 29.20 -20.24
N ASN A 385 -16.68 28.10 -19.94
CA ASN A 385 -15.50 27.60 -20.67
C ASN A 385 -15.28 26.11 -20.30
N ALA A 386 -15.57 25.17 -21.20
CA ALA A 386 -15.84 23.77 -20.84
C ALA A 386 -14.66 22.94 -20.29
N ASP A 387 -13.41 23.23 -20.69
CA ASP A 387 -12.23 22.49 -20.19
C ASP A 387 -11.65 23.13 -18.93
N ALA A 388 -11.54 24.47 -18.87
CA ALA A 388 -11.13 25.18 -17.66
C ALA A 388 -12.18 25.07 -16.52
N ALA A 389 -13.48 25.04 -16.85
CA ALA A 389 -14.54 24.84 -15.86
C ALA A 389 -14.59 23.41 -15.29
N LYS A 390 -14.05 22.42 -16.01
CA LYS A 390 -13.95 21.03 -15.52
C LYS A 390 -12.87 20.90 -14.46
N ASP A 391 -11.69 21.46 -14.71
CA ASP A 391 -10.58 21.47 -13.75
C ASP A 391 -10.92 22.34 -12.53
N ASP A 392 -11.52 23.51 -12.73
CA ASP A 392 -12.00 24.37 -11.64
C ASP A 392 -13.07 23.65 -10.79
N GLY A 393 -13.93 22.86 -11.43
CA GLY A 393 -14.92 22.02 -10.75
C GLY A 393 -14.30 20.91 -9.89
N ILE A 394 -13.23 20.26 -10.34
CA ILE A 394 -12.52 19.21 -9.57
C ILE A 394 -11.79 19.81 -8.37
N ILE A 395 -11.08 20.92 -8.57
CA ILE A 395 -10.36 21.62 -7.49
C ILE A 395 -11.35 22.12 -6.43
N THR A 396 -12.47 22.72 -6.86
CA THR A 396 -13.55 23.15 -5.97
C THR A 396 -14.13 21.97 -5.18
N LYS A 397 -14.31 20.82 -5.85
CA LYS A 397 -14.78 19.60 -5.19
C LYS A 397 -13.78 19.11 -4.12
N TYR A 398 -12.49 19.08 -4.41
CA TYR A 398 -11.45 18.67 -3.45
C TYR A 398 -11.34 19.62 -2.25
N ALA A 399 -11.41 20.93 -2.51
CA ALA A 399 -11.47 21.94 -1.46
C ALA A 399 -12.68 21.71 -0.53
N SER A 400 -13.86 21.41 -1.09
CA SER A 400 -15.06 21.17 -0.29
C SER A 400 -14.96 19.96 0.64
N TYR A 401 -14.31 18.86 0.21
CA TYR A 401 -14.02 17.73 1.08
C TYR A 401 -13.12 18.11 2.26
N LEU A 402 -12.05 18.87 1.99
CA LEU A 402 -11.12 19.33 3.03
C LEU A 402 -11.79 20.27 4.03
N GLU A 403 -12.57 21.25 3.56
CA GLU A 403 -13.27 22.19 4.43
C GLU A 403 -14.35 21.51 5.27
N THR A 404 -15.12 20.59 4.67
CA THR A 404 -16.09 19.78 5.42
C THR A 404 -15.40 18.92 6.48
N ALA A 405 -14.28 18.27 6.14
CA ALA A 405 -13.53 17.47 7.10
C ALA A 405 -12.97 18.32 8.25
N LYS A 406 -12.44 19.52 7.96
CA LYS A 406 -12.00 20.49 8.98
C LYS A 406 -13.15 20.94 9.87
N CYS A 407 -14.30 21.24 9.29
CA CYS A 407 -15.51 21.61 10.03
C CYS A 407 -15.89 20.52 11.03
N ILE A 408 -15.93 19.25 10.61
CA ILE A 408 -16.20 18.11 11.51
C ILE A 408 -15.11 18.00 12.59
N ALA A 409 -13.84 18.10 12.20
CA ALA A 409 -12.71 18.00 13.14
C ALA A 409 -12.73 19.09 14.23
N SER A 410 -13.28 20.27 13.94
CA SER A 410 -13.42 21.38 14.90
C SER A 410 -14.43 21.10 16.01
N LEU A 411 -15.40 20.20 15.76
CA LEU A 411 -16.42 19.80 16.71
C LEU A 411 -15.98 18.67 17.65
N LEU A 412 -14.84 18.05 17.33
CA LEU A 412 -14.34 16.86 18.00
C LEU A 412 -13.26 17.22 19.03
N PRO A 413 -13.15 16.47 20.13
CA PRO A 413 -12.10 16.72 21.12
C PRO A 413 -10.72 16.59 20.49
N LYS A 414 -9.84 17.56 20.74
CA LYS A 414 -8.47 17.57 20.20
C LYS A 414 -7.67 16.33 20.61
N PHE A 415 -7.83 15.90 21.86
CA PHE A 415 -7.12 14.79 22.48
C PHE A 415 -8.12 13.80 23.09
N PRO A 416 -8.76 12.94 22.28
CA PRO A 416 -9.74 11.99 22.79
C PRO A 416 -9.05 10.93 23.68
N PRO A 417 -9.69 10.47 24.78
CA PRO A 417 -9.10 9.46 25.65
C PRO A 417 -8.88 8.15 24.90
N GLN A 418 -7.89 7.37 25.35
CA GLN A 418 -7.66 6.01 24.83
C GLN A 418 -8.88 5.12 25.12
N ARG A 419 -9.24 4.24 24.19
CA ARG A 419 -10.37 3.35 24.42
C ARG A 419 -10.06 2.27 25.44
N ARG A 420 -11.12 1.73 26.03
CA ARG A 420 -11.05 0.51 26.84
C ARG A 420 -10.54 -0.64 25.96
N VAL A 421 -9.41 -1.19 26.38
CA VAL A 421 -8.83 -2.41 25.85
C VAL A 421 -9.42 -3.59 26.62
N PRO A 422 -9.77 -4.71 25.96
CA PRO A 422 -10.19 -5.93 26.66
C PRO A 422 -9.16 -6.34 27.72
N GLU A 423 -9.63 -6.81 28.89
CA GLU A 423 -8.77 -7.16 30.04
C GLU A 423 -7.71 -8.23 29.69
N ASP A 424 -8.01 -9.09 28.70
CA ASP A 424 -7.12 -10.16 28.22
C ASP A 424 -5.95 -9.67 27.35
N ILE A 425 -5.92 -8.38 27.01
CA ILE A 425 -4.92 -7.76 26.13
C ILE A 425 -4.09 -6.75 26.93
N ASP A 426 -2.80 -7.01 27.04
CA ASP A 426 -1.86 -6.03 27.60
C ASP A 426 -1.74 -4.82 26.66
N ILE A 427 -2.10 -3.65 27.20
CA ILE A 427 -2.06 -2.36 26.50
C ILE A 427 -0.66 -1.97 26.05
N ASN A 428 0.38 -2.44 26.73
CA ASN A 428 1.78 -2.17 26.39
C ASN A 428 2.23 -2.95 25.15
N LEU A 429 1.53 -4.02 24.81
CA LEU A 429 1.81 -4.84 23.62
C LEU A 429 1.15 -4.27 22.36
N LEU A 430 0.16 -3.38 22.51
CA LEU A 430 -0.48 -2.71 21.38
C LEU A 430 0.47 -1.71 20.71
N TYR A 431 0.76 -1.97 19.44
CA TYR A 431 1.56 -1.07 18.61
C TYR A 431 0.83 0.23 18.30
N CYS A 432 -0.49 0.19 18.14
CA CYS A 432 -1.30 1.30 17.68
C CYS A 432 -2.25 1.82 18.78
N ARG A 433 -2.65 3.08 18.66
CA ARG A 433 -3.76 3.69 19.38
C ARG A 433 -5.09 3.20 18.80
N VAL A 434 -6.02 2.89 19.70
CA VAL A 434 -7.34 2.34 19.42
C VAL A 434 -8.41 3.13 20.18
#